data_AF-A0A8T0BIZ9-F1
#
_entry.id   AF-A0A8T0BIZ9-F1
#
_cell.length_a   1.000
_cell.length_b   1.000
_cell.length_c   1.000
_cell.angle_alpha   90.00
_cell.angle_beta   90.00
_cell.angle_gamma   90.00
#
_symmetry.space_group_name_H-M   'P 1'
#
loop_
_entity.id
_entity.type
_entity.pdbx_description
1 polymer ?
#
loop_
_entity_poly.entity_id
_entity_poly.type
_entity_poly.pdbx_seq_one_letter_code
_entity_poly.pdbx_strand_id
1 'polypeptide(L)'
;MLTYIFMLAWLAVTAFTALPVFVYFNIWTMCQNTTVLEGLKLCVDPRQFGVVTIREEKSLCVTNSEKFFKMCSSKELDMTFHLFVCALAGAGAAVIAMIHYLMVLSANWAYVKDACKMQKYEDCKSKEEQELHDIHSTRSKERLNAYT
;
A
#
# COMPACT_ATOMS: atom_id res chain seq x y z
N MET A 1 3.73 11.83 9.75
CA MET A 1 4.04 12.38 8.41
C MET A 1 5.04 11.52 7.65
N LEU A 2 6.22 11.24 8.21
CA LEU A 2 7.24 10.39 7.56
C LEU A 2 6.73 9.01 7.12
N THR A 3 5.95 8.32 7.97
CA THR A 3 5.38 6.99 7.67
C THR A 3 4.42 6.99 6.48
N TYR A 4 3.63 8.06 6.32
CA TYR A 4 2.74 8.22 5.17
C TYR A 4 3.52 8.44 3.87
N ILE A 5 4.61 9.21 3.91
CA ILE A 5 5.48 9.42 2.75
C ILE A 5 6.15 8.11 2.33
N PHE A 6 6.68 7.35 3.29
CA PHE A 6 7.24 6.03 3.00
C PHE A 6 6.20 5.07 2.42
N MET A 7 4.97 5.05 2.94
CA MET A 7 3.90 4.21 2.40
C MET A 7 3.60 4.55 0.94
N LEU A 8 3.46 5.84 0.61
CA LEU A 8 3.26 6.29 -0.78
C LEU A 8 4.43 5.92 -1.69
N ALA A 9 5.67 6.07 -1.20
CA ALA A 9 6.87 5.70 -1.95
C ALA A 9 6.88 4.19 -2.27
N TRP A 10 6.63 3.33 -1.28
CA TRP A 10 6.58 1.88 -1.50
C TRP A 10 5.43 1.44 -2.39
N LEU A 11 4.28 2.13 -2.32
CA LEU A 11 3.15 1.90 -3.22
C LEU A 11 3.53 2.23 -4.66
N ALA A 12 4.19 3.37 -4.90
CA ALA A 12 4.71 3.72 -6.21
C ALA A 12 5.73 2.68 -6.71
N VAL A 13 6.70 2.28 -5.89
CA VAL A 13 7.69 1.24 -6.24
C VAL A 13 7.00 -0.08 -6.62
N THR A 14 5.96 -0.47 -5.89
CA THR A 14 5.18 -1.68 -6.20
C THR A 14 4.48 -1.55 -7.56
N ALA A 15 3.87 -0.40 -7.85
CA ALA A 15 3.21 -0.15 -9.14
C ALA A 15 4.20 -0.15 -10.30
N PHE A 16 5.37 0.49 -10.13
CA PHE A 16 6.40 0.54 -11.16
C PHE A 16 7.06 -0.83 -11.39
N THR A 17 7.27 -1.63 -10.34
CA THR A 17 7.86 -2.99 -10.47
C THR A 17 6.85 -4.02 -10.98
N ALA A 18 5.55 -3.78 -10.86
CA ALA A 18 4.53 -4.65 -11.44
C ALA A 18 4.54 -4.65 -12.99
N LEU A 19 4.92 -3.52 -13.62
CA LEU A 19 5.01 -3.40 -15.09
C LEU A 19 5.98 -4.41 -15.74
N PRO A 20 7.27 -4.50 -15.35
CA PRO A 20 8.19 -5.49 -15.92
C PRO A 20 7.77 -6.93 -15.63
N VAL A 21 7.16 -7.22 -14.48
CA VAL A 21 6.61 -8.55 -14.16
C VAL A 21 5.45 -8.90 -15.10
N PHE A 22 4.56 -7.95 -15.39
CA PHE A 22 3.47 -8.13 -16.35
C PHE A 22 4.00 -8.35 -17.77
N VAL A 23 4.94 -7.52 -18.24
CA VAL A 23 5.56 -7.68 -19.56
C VAL A 23 6.22 -9.05 -19.70
N TYR A 24 6.94 -9.50 -18.67
CA TYR A 24 7.51 -10.84 -18.64
C TYR A 24 6.45 -11.93 -18.75
N PHE A 25 5.37 -11.86 -17.97
CA PHE A 25 4.30 -12.87 -18.01
C PHE A 25 3.70 -13.00 -19.42
N ASN A 26 3.53 -11.87 -20.11
CA ASN A 26 3.08 -11.86 -21.49
C ASN A 26 4.11 -12.50 -22.44
N ILE A 27 5.41 -12.18 -22.29
CA ILE A 27 6.49 -12.78 -23.11
C ILE A 27 6.59 -14.29 -22.88
N TRP A 28 6.55 -14.75 -21.62
CA TRP A 28 6.57 -16.16 -21.26
C TRP A 28 5.38 -16.92 -21.85
N THR A 29 4.19 -16.33 -21.76
CA THR A 29 2.97 -16.92 -22.33
C THR A 29 3.09 -17.04 -23.85
N MET A 30 3.62 -16.02 -24.52
CA MET A 30 3.89 -16.08 -25.97
C MET A 30 4.91 -17.17 -26.30
N CYS A 31 6.01 -17.24 -25.56
CA CYS A 31 7.04 -18.29 -25.69
C CYS A 31 6.49 -19.71 -25.60
N GLN A 32 5.62 -19.99 -24.63
CA GLN A 32 4.98 -21.30 -24.51
C GLN A 32 4.04 -21.57 -25.69
N ASN A 33 3.27 -20.56 -26.11
CA ASN A 33 2.32 -20.70 -27.22
C ASN A 33 3.01 -20.91 -28.58
N THR A 34 4.22 -20.38 -28.78
CA THR A 34 5.00 -20.58 -30.02
C THR A 34 5.68 -21.93 -30.11
N THR A 35 6.06 -22.54 -28.98
CA THR A 35 6.68 -23.88 -28.97
C THR A 35 5.72 -24.99 -29.41
N VAL A 36 4.40 -24.76 -29.32
CA VAL A 36 3.37 -25.72 -29.76
C VAL A 36 3.09 -25.63 -31.28
N LEU A 37 3.45 -24.52 -31.91
CA LEU A 37 3.21 -24.27 -33.34
C LEU A 37 4.52 -24.43 -34.12
N GLU A 38 5.03 -25.65 -34.20
CA GLU A 38 6.25 -26.01 -34.94
C GLU A 38 6.22 -25.47 -36.40
N GLY A 39 7.07 -24.46 -36.67
CA GLY A 39 7.67 -24.28 -37.99
C GLY A 39 7.04 -23.29 -38.99
N LEU A 40 5.94 -22.58 -38.68
CA LEU A 40 5.40 -21.56 -39.61
C LEU A 40 5.45 -20.14 -39.03
N LYS A 41 6.25 -19.29 -39.71
CA LYS A 41 6.25 -17.81 -39.72
C LYS A 41 5.51 -17.12 -38.55
N LEU A 42 6.28 -16.72 -37.54
CA LEU A 42 5.78 -16.02 -36.36
C LEU A 42 5.38 -14.57 -36.71
N CYS A 43 4.08 -14.35 -36.89
CA CYS A 43 3.47 -13.02 -37.01
C CYS A 43 3.07 -12.51 -35.63
N VAL A 44 3.80 -11.52 -35.11
CA VAL A 44 3.46 -10.84 -33.85
C VAL A 44 2.43 -9.75 -34.17
N ASP A 45 1.25 -9.83 -33.57
CA ASP A 45 0.23 -8.77 -33.67
C ASP A 45 0.31 -7.85 -32.44
N PRO A 46 0.84 -6.62 -32.58
CA PRO A 46 1.01 -5.67 -31.47
C PRO A 46 -0.33 -5.16 -30.88
N ARG A 47 -1.49 -5.52 -31.47
CA ARG A 47 -2.82 -5.23 -30.90
C ARG A 47 -3.02 -5.82 -29.50
N GLN A 48 -2.35 -6.94 -29.17
CA GLN A 48 -2.50 -7.63 -27.89
C GLN A 48 -1.83 -6.89 -26.70
N PHE A 49 -0.94 -5.93 -27.00
CA PHE A 49 -0.20 -5.16 -26.00
C PHE A 49 -0.72 -3.72 -25.82
N GLY A 50 -1.76 -3.33 -26.57
CA GLY A 50 -2.42 -2.02 -26.43
C GLY A 50 -1.61 -0.80 -26.89
N VAL A 51 -0.49 -1.01 -27.60
CA VAL A 51 0.47 0.05 -27.96
C VAL A 51 0.15 0.76 -29.30
N VAL A 52 -0.71 0.19 -30.17
CA VAL A 52 -0.88 0.70 -31.56
C VAL A 52 -2.35 0.77 -31.99
N THR A 53 -2.70 1.85 -32.71
CA THR A 53 -4.03 2.11 -33.28
C THR A 53 -4.37 1.20 -34.47
N ILE A 54 -5.67 0.93 -34.64
CA ILE A 54 -6.31 -0.13 -35.45
C ILE A 54 -6.03 -0.10 -36.98
N ARG A 55 -5.22 0.83 -37.50
CA ARG A 55 -5.33 1.23 -38.92
C ARG A 55 -4.24 0.80 -39.91
N GLU A 56 -3.32 -0.08 -39.56
CA GLU A 56 -2.51 -0.78 -40.57
C GLU A 56 -2.39 -2.26 -40.24
N GLU A 57 -2.89 -3.11 -41.14
CA GLU A 57 -2.60 -4.54 -41.17
C GLU A 57 -1.12 -4.73 -41.53
N LYS A 58 -0.27 -4.66 -40.52
CA LYS A 58 1.09 -5.18 -40.58
C LYS A 58 1.18 -6.22 -39.49
N SER A 59 0.66 -7.42 -39.78
CA SER A 59 1.09 -8.61 -39.08
C SER A 59 2.60 -8.69 -39.29
N LEU A 60 3.37 -8.29 -38.29
CA LEU A 60 4.83 -8.30 -38.37
C LEU A 60 5.25 -9.76 -38.24
N CYS A 61 5.23 -10.47 -39.37
CA CYS A 61 5.93 -11.72 -39.53
C CYS A 61 7.41 -11.41 -39.46
N VAL A 62 7.98 -11.52 -38.26
CA VAL A 62 9.39 -11.26 -38.03
C VAL A 62 10.16 -12.43 -38.62
N THR A 63 10.67 -12.25 -39.84
CA THR A 63 11.62 -13.15 -40.52
C THR A 63 12.93 -13.34 -39.74
N ASN A 64 13.12 -12.61 -38.62
CA ASN A 64 14.28 -12.60 -37.75
C ASN A 64 13.96 -13.27 -36.37
N SER A 65 13.28 -14.41 -36.39
CA SER A 65 12.79 -15.14 -35.19
C SER A 65 13.90 -15.63 -34.26
N GLU A 66 15.15 -15.69 -34.75
CA GLU A 66 16.29 -16.20 -33.98
C GLU A 66 16.58 -15.37 -32.73
N LYS A 67 16.42 -14.05 -32.78
CA LYS A 67 16.68 -13.17 -31.63
C LYS A 67 15.62 -13.32 -30.55
N PHE A 68 14.35 -13.47 -30.93
CA PHE A 68 13.24 -13.66 -29.99
C PHE A 68 13.30 -15.04 -29.35
N PHE A 69 13.61 -16.08 -30.14
CA PHE A 69 13.80 -17.43 -29.61
C PHE A 69 15.03 -17.52 -28.69
N LYS A 70 16.14 -16.85 -29.04
CA LYS A 70 17.28 -16.71 -28.12
C LYS A 70 16.89 -15.98 -26.84
N MET A 71 16.13 -14.89 -26.93
CA MET A 71 15.65 -14.14 -25.75
C MET A 71 14.76 -14.98 -24.84
N CYS A 72 13.95 -15.87 -25.43
CA CYS A 72 13.14 -16.86 -24.72
C CYS A 72 13.98 -17.94 -24.00
N SER A 73 15.15 -18.28 -24.55
CA SER A 73 16.09 -19.27 -24.01
C SER A 73 17.20 -18.65 -23.15
N SER A 74 17.28 -17.30 -23.08
CA SER A 74 18.34 -16.58 -22.40
C SER A 74 18.20 -16.66 -20.88
N LYS A 75 19.25 -17.15 -20.21
CA LYS A 75 19.36 -17.18 -18.74
C LYS A 75 19.38 -15.79 -18.09
N GLU A 76 19.79 -14.76 -18.83
CA GLU A 76 19.84 -13.38 -18.32
C GLU A 76 18.44 -12.83 -17.98
N LEU A 77 17.44 -13.25 -18.75
CA LEU A 77 16.06 -12.81 -18.59
C LEU A 77 15.39 -13.50 -17.38
N ASP A 78 15.73 -14.77 -17.15
CA ASP A 78 15.28 -15.56 -15.98
C ASP A 78 15.83 -15.01 -14.64
N MET A 79 17.11 -14.66 -14.59
CA MET A 79 17.72 -14.10 -13.39
C MET A 79 17.13 -12.71 -13.06
N THR A 80 16.91 -11.89 -14.10
CA THR A 80 16.27 -10.57 -13.98
C THR A 80 14.82 -10.71 -13.49
N PHE A 81 14.10 -11.70 -13.99
CA PHE A 81 12.73 -12.00 -13.56
C PHE A 81 12.65 -12.33 -12.07
N HIS A 82 13.48 -13.25 -11.59
CA HIS A 82 13.51 -13.60 -10.17
C HIS A 82 13.81 -12.37 -9.30
N LEU A 83 14.72 -11.49 -9.75
CA LEU A 83 15.01 -10.26 -9.03
C LEU A 83 13.82 -9.29 -8.98
N PHE A 84 13.11 -9.10 -10.09
CA PHE A 84 11.91 -8.25 -10.14
C PHE A 84 10.76 -8.82 -9.32
N VAL A 85 10.54 -10.13 -9.35
CA VAL A 85 9.50 -10.79 -8.54
C VAL A 85 9.83 -10.67 -7.05
N CYS A 86 11.07 -10.92 -6.65
CA CYS A 86 11.52 -10.73 -5.27
C CYS A 86 11.36 -9.27 -4.84
N ALA A 87 11.71 -8.31 -5.70
CA ALA A 87 11.54 -6.89 -5.43
C ALA A 87 10.05 -6.51 -5.27
N LEU A 88 9.17 -7.02 -6.14
CA LEU A 88 7.73 -6.78 -6.06
C LEU A 88 7.13 -7.39 -4.79
N ALA A 89 7.49 -8.64 -4.46
CA ALA A 89 7.05 -9.31 -3.24
C ALA A 89 7.53 -8.58 -1.98
N GLY A 90 8.80 -8.15 -1.96
CA GLY A 90 9.37 -7.37 -0.86
C GLY A 90 8.70 -6.01 -0.68
N ALA A 91 8.48 -5.27 -1.78
CA ALA A 91 7.77 -3.99 -1.75
C ALA A 91 6.31 -4.18 -1.30
N GLY A 92 5.62 -5.21 -1.80
CA GLY A 92 4.26 -5.55 -1.37
C GLY A 92 4.17 -5.90 0.11
N ALA A 93 5.10 -6.71 0.62
CA ALA A 93 5.19 -7.03 2.04
C ALA A 93 5.41 -5.78 2.90
N ALA A 94 6.29 -4.86 2.47
CA ALA A 94 6.51 -3.59 3.16
C ALA A 94 5.24 -2.72 3.19
N VAL A 95 4.49 -2.63 2.09
CA VAL A 95 3.21 -1.90 2.06
C VAL A 95 2.21 -2.51 3.04
N ILE A 96 2.06 -3.84 3.04
CA ILE A 96 1.15 -4.53 3.96
C ILE A 96 1.53 -4.27 5.43
N ALA A 97 2.82 -4.38 5.76
CA ALA A 97 3.32 -4.10 7.11
C ALA A 97 3.04 -2.65 7.53
N MET A 98 3.23 -1.69 6.63
CA MET A 98 2.96 -0.28 6.89
C MET A 98 1.47 0.00 7.11
N ILE A 99 0.57 -0.66 6.37
CA ILE A 99 -0.88 -0.54 6.57
C ILE A 99 -1.26 -1.04 7.97
N HIS A 100 -0.75 -2.20 8.38
CA HIS A 100 -1.02 -2.75 9.72
C HIS A 100 -0.50 -1.82 10.81
N TYR A 101 0.72 -1.30 10.64
CA TYR A 101 1.30 -0.35 11.57
C TYR A 101 0.44 0.92 11.72
N LEU A 102 -0.05 1.48 10.61
CA LEU A 102 -0.91 2.66 10.61
C LEU A 102 -2.28 2.40 11.24
N MET A 103 -2.85 1.21 11.05
CA MET A 103 -4.11 0.78 11.69
C MET A 103 -3.97 0.72 13.21
N VAL A 104 -2.90 0.11 13.72
CA VAL A 104 -2.64 0.05 15.17
C VAL A 104 -2.37 1.45 15.72
N LEU A 105 -1.61 2.27 14.99
CA LEU A 105 -1.31 3.63 15.40
C LEU A 105 -2.57 4.51 15.51
N SER A 106 -3.51 4.37 14.57
CA SER A 106 -4.77 5.13 14.61
C SER A 106 -5.66 4.69 15.77
N ALA A 107 -5.72 3.38 16.06
CA ALA A 107 -6.43 2.85 17.22
C ALA A 107 -5.81 3.37 18.54
N ASN A 108 -4.48 3.32 18.66
CA ASN A 108 -3.78 3.85 19.83
C ASN A 108 -4.00 5.35 20.02
N TRP A 109 -3.97 6.12 18.93
CA TRP A 109 -4.25 7.55 18.99
C TRP A 109 -5.68 7.86 19.42
N ALA A 110 -6.66 7.10 18.93
CA ALA A 110 -8.06 7.23 19.35
C ALA A 110 -8.21 6.92 20.84
N TYR A 111 -7.62 5.83 21.32
CA TYR A 111 -7.62 5.45 22.73
C TYR A 111 -7.05 6.55 23.63
N VAL A 112 -5.87 7.09 23.30
CA VAL A 112 -5.25 8.18 24.07
C VAL A 112 -6.11 9.45 24.05
N LYS A 113 -6.71 9.77 22.90
CA LYS A 113 -7.60 10.92 22.76
C LYS A 113 -8.84 10.78 23.66
N ASP A 114 -9.44 9.59 23.68
CA ASP A 114 -10.61 9.31 24.50
C ASP A 114 -10.27 9.31 26.00
N ALA A 115 -9.12 8.75 26.38
CA ALA A 115 -8.62 8.81 27.76
C ALA A 115 -8.38 10.26 28.23
N CYS A 116 -7.78 11.11 27.38
CA CYS A 116 -7.59 12.52 27.68
C CYS A 116 -8.93 13.26 27.84
N LYS A 117 -9.94 12.90 27.04
CA LYS A 117 -11.28 13.47 27.16
C LYS A 117 -11.95 13.06 28.48
N MET A 118 -11.80 11.80 28.90
CA MET A 118 -12.30 11.35 30.20
C MET A 118 -11.61 12.04 31.36
N GLN A 119 -10.28 12.16 31.32
CA GLN A 119 -9.52 12.85 32.36
C GLN A 119 -9.99 14.30 32.53
N LYS A 120 -10.21 15.03 31.42
CA LYS A 120 -10.76 16.40 31.48
C LYS A 120 -12.15 16.46 32.10
N TYR A 121 -12.98 15.44 31.88
CA TYR A 121 -14.31 15.36 32.47
C TYR A 121 -14.24 15.13 33.98
N GLU A 122 -13.39 14.21 34.43
CA GLU A 122 -13.14 13.97 35.87
C GLU A 122 -12.52 15.19 36.56
N ASP A 123 -11.60 15.90 35.91
CA ASP A 123 -11.01 17.15 36.42
C ASP A 123 -12.08 18.26 36.56
N CYS A 124 -13.06 18.33 35.65
CA CYS A 124 -14.14 19.29 35.75
C CYS A 124 -15.10 18.93 36.90
N LYS A 125 -15.51 17.65 36.96
CA LYS A 125 -16.40 17.14 37.99
C LYS A 125 -15.81 17.31 39.39
N SER A 126 -14.52 16.99 39.58
CA SER A 126 -13.85 17.15 40.88
C SER A 126 -13.77 18.61 41.32
N LYS A 127 -13.61 19.56 40.39
CA LYS A 127 -13.71 21.00 40.71
C LYS A 127 -15.11 21.40 41.15
N GLU A 128 -16.15 20.94 40.47
CA GLU A 128 -17.55 21.22 40.85
C GLU A 128 -17.88 20.64 42.24
N GLU A 129 -17.43 19.41 42.53
CA GLU A 129 -17.60 18.78 43.85
C GLU A 129 -16.84 19.54 44.95
N GLN A 130 -15.63 20.02 44.65
CA GLN A 130 -14.83 20.83 45.57
C GLN A 130 -15.51 22.18 45.87
N GLU A 131 -15.99 22.90 44.86
CA GLU A 131 -16.71 24.18 45.05
C GLU A 131 -17.98 24.00 45.88
N LEU A 132 -18.73 22.91 45.65
CA LEU A 132 -19.91 22.59 46.44
C LEU A 132 -19.57 22.33 47.92
N HIS A 133 -18.49 21.58 48.18
CA HIS A 133 -18.00 21.34 49.53
C HIS A 133 -17.58 22.63 50.24
N ASP A 134 -16.90 23.54 49.53
CA ASP A 134 -16.47 24.82 50.09
C ASP A 134 -17.66 25.73 50.42
N ILE A 135 -18.69 25.80 49.56
CA ILE A 135 -19.93 26.55 49.83
C ILE A 135 -20.65 25.99 51.08
N HIS A 136 -20.80 24.67 51.17
CA HIS A 136 -21.49 24.05 52.30
C HIS A 136 -20.73 24.29 53.62
N SER A 137 -19.40 24.22 53.59
CA SER A 137 -18.56 24.49 54.76
C SER A 137 -18.65 25.95 55.21
N THR A 138 -18.68 26.91 54.27
CA THR A 138 -18.80 28.34 54.55
C THR A 138 -20.16 28.66 55.17
N ARG A 139 -21.24 28.13 54.58
CA ARG A 139 -22.60 28.30 55.09
C ARG A 139 -22.76 27.72 56.50
N SER A 140 -22.15 26.57 56.79
CA SER A 140 -22.17 25.96 58.12
C SER A 140 -21.47 26.84 59.16
N LYS A 141 -20.31 27.43 58.81
CA LYS A 141 -19.59 28.37 59.67
C LYS A 141 -20.38 29.65 59.95
N GLU A 142 -21.02 30.23 58.94
CA GLU A 142 -21.89 31.41 59.12
C GLU A 142 -23.06 31.12 60.07
N ARG A 143 -23.68 29.94 59.95
CA ARG A 143 -24.74 29.52 60.87
C ARG A 143 -24.23 29.42 62.29
N LEU A 144 -23.03 28.89 62.52
CA LEU A 144 -22.45 28.79 63.86
C LEU A 144 -22.18 30.18 64.47
N ASN A 145 -21.64 31.10 63.67
CA ASN A 145 -21.31 32.45 64.11
C ASN A 145 -22.55 33.32 64.40
N ALA A 146 -23.71 33.01 63.83
CA ALA A 146 -24.96 33.74 64.08
C ALA A 146 -25.61 33.42 65.45
N TYR A 147 -25.16 32.36 66.13
CA TYR A 147 -25.63 31.99 67.47
C TYR A 147 -24.67 32.41 68.61
N THR A 148 -23.59 33.13 68.28
CA THR A 148 -22.66 33.77 69.23
C THR A 148 -22.83 35.28 69.20
#